data_AF-A0A1A9GD80-F1
#
_entry.id   AF-A0A1A9GD80-F1
#
_cell.length_a   1.000
_cell.length_b   1.000
_cell.length_c   1.000
_cell.angle_alpha   90.00
_cell.angle_beta   90.00
_cell.angle_gamma   90.00
#
_symmetry.space_group_name_H-M   'P 1'
#
loop_
_entity.id
_entity.type
_entity.pdbx_description
1 polymer ?
#
loop_
_entity_poly.entity_id
_entity_poly.type
_entity_poly.pdbx_seq_one_letter_code
_entity_poly.pdbx_strand_id
1 'polypeptide(L)'
;MKAWETLLEGRVEPSGSSLPVRSTINDSWHRCARGGIDAQRHEAPLEADRDVVEALTRSSSELVRAAQLPFSVIGRMLEGTGAMLVLADGEGILIDAIGDKQTIFDGMDIHLGIGGKWTEDVVGTNGIGTALWTGEPVFVHAAEHFCAGIKSWTCAGAPIRDPFDGKIIGVVDLSGHPDIFRPHNIALVTAAAREIERALADSQNEERMRLLEAFISSTRNYRSSDGLMIVDRHGRAVYSNNVPLKDKKRFGDTVRQDGRNCRLPELSSSGFLDSVATSLPRDMQSCNVCPLELDGDVRGVALVFPKIESRAVSVGNVTAPQRLQTDRSLIIGESEALLSAIDVACRVGETEDVTSLLIEGETGVGKELFARLIHARSQKSASNPFIALNCGAITKELFGSELFGHTAGAFTGASREGKAGVFELANGGVLSLDEIGEMPIDIQPFLLRVLEERVVHRLGDSRPRPVDVRLVASTNRDLKREVDAGRFRRDLFYRISTVSIHCWFPRRTEPVRRIISIEN
;
A
#
# COMPACT_ATOMS: atom_id res chain seq x y z
N MET A 1 -42.40 -8.38 -0.98
CA MET A 1 -43.45 -8.18 -2.00
C MET A 1 -44.36 -7.01 -1.66
N LYS A 2 -45.22 -7.09 -0.65
CA LYS A 2 -46.17 -6.00 -0.32
C LYS A 2 -45.56 -4.58 -0.21
N ALA A 3 -44.42 -4.42 0.45
CA ALA A 3 -43.76 -3.11 0.57
C ALA A 3 -43.28 -2.54 -0.77
N TRP A 4 -42.80 -3.42 -1.65
CA TRP A 4 -42.37 -3.06 -3.01
C TRP A 4 -43.57 -2.64 -3.87
N GLU A 5 -44.70 -3.35 -3.77
CA GLU A 5 -45.95 -3.00 -4.46
C GLU A 5 -46.47 -1.63 -4.01
N THR A 6 -46.52 -1.39 -2.69
CA THR A 6 -46.92 -0.09 -2.11
C THR A 6 -46.08 1.07 -2.65
N LEU A 7 -44.76 0.86 -2.75
CA LEU A 7 -43.85 1.85 -3.30
C LEU A 7 -44.17 2.19 -4.76
N LEU A 8 -44.39 1.18 -5.61
CA LEU A 8 -44.69 1.37 -7.04
C LEU A 8 -46.06 2.03 -7.28
N GLU A 9 -47.04 1.76 -6.41
CA GLU A 9 -48.35 2.40 -6.46
C GLU A 9 -48.33 3.87 -6.00
N GLY A 10 -47.19 4.37 -5.49
CA GLY A 10 -47.07 5.74 -4.98
C GLY A 10 -47.92 6.02 -3.74
N ARG A 11 -48.36 4.98 -3.03
CA ARG A 11 -49.18 5.12 -1.82
C ARG A 11 -48.29 5.45 -0.62
N VAL A 12 -48.60 6.55 0.07
CA VAL A 12 -47.99 6.85 1.37
C VAL A 12 -48.46 5.77 2.34
N GLU A 13 -47.52 5.06 2.98
CA GLU A 13 -47.87 4.05 3.98
C GLU A 13 -48.78 4.68 5.05
N PRO A 14 -49.91 4.03 5.40
CA PRO A 14 -50.74 4.48 6.51
C PRO A 14 -49.87 4.62 7.75
N SER A 15 -49.97 5.77 8.42
CA SER A 15 -49.24 6.05 9.66
C SER A 15 -49.45 4.92 10.67
N GLY A 16 -48.45 4.06 10.83
CA GLY A 16 -48.47 2.91 11.75
C GLY A 16 -48.19 1.53 11.15
N SER A 17 -48.05 1.38 9.84
CA SER A 17 -47.72 0.08 9.21
C SER A 17 -46.44 0.13 8.36
N SER A 18 -45.28 0.40 8.96
CA SER A 18 -44.01 0.21 8.25
C SER A 18 -43.78 -1.28 8.08
N LEU A 19 -43.98 -1.80 6.88
CA LEU A 19 -43.47 -3.13 6.57
C LEU A 19 -41.94 -3.09 6.76
N PRO A 20 -41.34 -4.04 7.50
CA PRO A 20 -39.92 -3.96 7.84
C PRO A 20 -39.06 -4.22 6.59
N VAL A 21 -38.69 -3.15 5.89
CA VAL A 21 -37.71 -3.16 4.80
C VAL A 21 -36.40 -2.61 5.35
N ARG A 22 -35.28 -3.28 5.06
CA ARG A 22 -33.95 -2.80 5.46
C ARG A 22 -33.68 -1.44 4.82
N SER A 23 -33.11 -0.51 5.57
CA SER A 23 -32.88 0.88 5.10
C SER A 23 -32.14 0.94 3.77
N THR A 24 -31.06 0.15 3.61
CA THR A 24 -30.28 0.09 2.37
C THR A 24 -31.13 -0.29 1.15
N ILE A 25 -32.07 -1.23 1.32
CA ILE A 25 -32.97 -1.68 0.25
C ILE A 25 -34.03 -0.62 -0.03
N ASN A 26 -34.62 -0.04 1.03
CA ASN A 26 -35.62 1.02 0.88
C ASN A 26 -35.03 2.24 0.15
N ASP A 27 -33.82 2.66 0.51
CA ASP A 27 -33.11 3.77 -0.13
C ASP A 27 -32.82 3.46 -1.61
N SER A 28 -32.36 2.23 -1.89
CA SER A 28 -32.13 1.76 -3.27
C SER A 28 -33.41 1.75 -4.09
N TRP A 29 -34.50 1.22 -3.56
CA TRP A 29 -35.80 1.22 -4.25
C TRP A 29 -36.28 2.63 -4.57
N HIS A 30 -36.13 3.59 -3.64
CA HIS A 30 -36.48 4.97 -3.90
C HIS A 30 -35.59 5.62 -4.99
N ARG A 31 -34.30 5.29 -5.04
CA ARG A 31 -33.42 5.73 -6.15
C ARG A 31 -33.89 5.16 -7.48
N CYS A 32 -34.18 3.86 -7.53
CA CYS A 32 -34.65 3.18 -8.74
C CYS A 32 -35.98 3.76 -9.24
N ALA A 33 -36.94 3.98 -8.34
CA ALA A 33 -38.23 4.59 -8.67
C ALA A 33 -38.08 6.03 -9.20
N ARG A 34 -37.22 6.85 -8.57
CA ARG A 34 -36.91 8.21 -9.04
C ARG A 34 -36.16 8.23 -10.37
N GLY A 35 -35.32 7.22 -10.62
CA GLY A 35 -34.58 7.04 -11.86
C GLY A 35 -35.43 6.52 -13.02
N GLY A 36 -36.70 6.16 -12.78
CA GLY A 36 -37.61 5.68 -13.82
C GLY A 36 -37.31 4.25 -14.30
N ILE A 37 -36.69 3.43 -13.45
CA ILE A 37 -36.41 2.03 -13.78
C ILE A 37 -37.72 1.27 -13.96
N ASP A 38 -37.83 0.51 -15.06
CA ASP A 38 -38.96 -0.36 -15.30
C ASP A 38 -38.93 -1.57 -14.35
N ALA A 39 -39.81 -1.54 -13.35
CA ALA A 39 -39.94 -2.57 -12.35
C ALA A 39 -40.45 -3.91 -12.91
N GLN A 40 -41.06 -3.92 -14.12
CA GLN A 40 -41.52 -5.13 -14.80
C GLN A 40 -40.46 -5.75 -15.71
N ARG A 41 -39.27 -5.15 -15.80
CA ARG A 41 -38.15 -5.71 -16.56
C ARG A 41 -37.82 -7.14 -16.08
N HIS A 42 -37.52 -8.01 -17.05
CA HIS A 42 -37.25 -9.42 -16.79
C HIS A 42 -35.76 -9.79 -16.86
N GLU A 43 -34.94 -9.01 -17.57
CA GLU A 43 -33.53 -9.30 -17.85
C GLU A 43 -32.69 -8.02 -17.83
N ALA A 44 -31.39 -8.13 -17.56
CA ALA A 44 -30.46 -7.02 -17.71
C ALA A 44 -30.17 -6.73 -19.20
N PRO A 45 -29.89 -5.47 -19.60
CA PRO A 45 -29.36 -5.21 -20.94
C PRO A 45 -28.00 -5.89 -21.12
N LEU A 46 -27.82 -6.54 -22.27
CA LEU A 46 -26.53 -7.07 -22.71
C LEU A 46 -25.79 -6.04 -23.54
N GLU A 47 -24.50 -5.87 -23.26
CA GLU A 47 -23.59 -5.27 -24.23
C GLU A 47 -23.35 -6.28 -25.35
N ALA A 48 -24.09 -6.14 -26.45
CA ALA A 48 -24.11 -7.11 -27.54
C ALA A 48 -22.85 -7.06 -28.43
N ASP A 49 -22.04 -6.01 -28.30
CA ASP A 49 -20.81 -5.85 -29.06
C ASP A 49 -19.64 -6.58 -28.36
N ARG A 50 -19.21 -7.68 -28.99
CA ARG A 50 -18.07 -8.47 -28.50
C ARG A 50 -16.77 -7.66 -28.46
N ASP A 51 -16.58 -6.71 -29.37
CA ASP A 51 -15.39 -5.88 -29.40
C ASP A 51 -15.36 -4.94 -28.19
N VAL A 52 -16.53 -4.47 -27.74
CA VAL A 52 -16.68 -3.68 -26.52
C VAL A 52 -16.40 -4.52 -25.28
N VAL A 53 -16.97 -5.72 -25.18
CA VAL A 53 -16.72 -6.63 -24.04
C VAL A 53 -15.24 -7.04 -23.96
N GLU A 54 -14.59 -7.31 -25.10
CA GLU A 54 -13.15 -7.58 -25.14
C GLU A 54 -12.33 -6.34 -24.73
N ALA A 55 -12.70 -5.14 -25.20
CA ALA A 55 -12.04 -3.91 -24.83
C ALA A 55 -12.14 -3.63 -23.32
N LEU A 56 -13.33 -3.84 -22.73
CA LEU A 56 -13.58 -3.71 -21.29
C LEU A 56 -12.78 -4.74 -20.48
N THR A 57 -12.72 -5.98 -20.95
CA THR A 57 -11.91 -7.04 -20.33
C THR A 57 -10.42 -6.66 -20.36
N ARG A 58 -9.95 -6.06 -21.45
CA ARG A 58 -8.56 -5.55 -21.57
C ARG A 58 -8.31 -4.38 -20.62
N SER A 59 -9.24 -3.42 -20.49
CA SER A 59 -9.09 -2.30 -19.55
C SER A 59 -9.10 -2.76 -18.09
N SER A 60 -9.82 -3.84 -17.79
CA SER A 60 -9.89 -4.47 -16.46
C SER A 60 -8.86 -5.59 -16.26
N SER A 61 -7.80 -5.63 -17.06
CA SER A 61 -6.82 -6.73 -17.06
C SER A 61 -6.09 -6.93 -15.72
N GLU A 62 -5.77 -5.84 -14.99
CA GLU A 62 -5.19 -5.94 -13.64
C GLU A 62 -6.18 -6.61 -12.67
N LEU A 63 -7.46 -6.20 -12.73
CA LEU A 63 -8.53 -6.76 -11.90
C LEU A 63 -8.76 -8.24 -12.20
N VAL A 64 -8.89 -8.59 -13.49
CA VAL A 64 -9.07 -9.98 -13.92
C VAL A 64 -7.90 -10.84 -13.46
N ARG A 65 -6.66 -10.37 -13.65
CA ARG A 65 -5.46 -11.11 -13.21
C ARG A 65 -5.43 -11.32 -11.70
N ALA A 66 -5.78 -10.30 -10.91
CA ALA A 66 -5.86 -10.42 -9.46
C ALA A 66 -6.99 -11.36 -9.00
N ALA A 67 -8.08 -11.43 -9.74
CA ALA A 67 -9.22 -12.30 -9.44
C ALA A 67 -8.97 -13.78 -9.75
N GLN A 68 -8.08 -14.11 -10.70
CA GLN A 68 -7.84 -15.48 -11.19
C GLN A 68 -7.67 -16.52 -10.07
N LEU A 69 -6.78 -16.26 -9.10
CA LEU A 69 -6.50 -17.23 -8.05
C LEU A 69 -7.68 -17.40 -7.08
N PRO A 70 -8.22 -16.34 -6.44
CA PRO A 70 -9.41 -16.44 -5.60
C PRO A 70 -10.59 -17.13 -6.30
N PHE A 71 -10.85 -16.77 -7.56
CA PHE A 71 -11.91 -17.36 -8.37
C PHE A 71 -11.66 -18.85 -8.60
N SER A 72 -10.44 -19.26 -8.99
CA SER A 72 -10.13 -20.69 -9.17
C SER A 72 -10.28 -21.54 -7.91
N VAL A 73 -10.03 -20.96 -6.72
CA VAL A 73 -10.16 -21.65 -5.44
C VAL A 73 -11.63 -21.76 -5.06
N ILE A 74 -12.37 -20.66 -5.09
CA ILE A 74 -13.78 -20.60 -4.69
C ILE A 74 -14.67 -21.34 -5.69
N GLY A 75 -14.45 -21.20 -6.99
CA GLY A 75 -15.26 -21.83 -8.04
C GLY A 75 -15.36 -23.34 -7.90
N ARG A 76 -14.25 -24.00 -7.54
CA ARG A 76 -14.24 -25.45 -7.29
C ARG A 76 -15.09 -25.86 -6.10
N MET A 77 -15.30 -24.97 -5.14
CA MET A 77 -16.14 -25.22 -3.97
C MET A 77 -17.62 -24.95 -4.24
N LEU A 78 -17.94 -24.20 -5.31
CA LEU A 78 -19.31 -23.83 -5.68
C LEU A 78 -19.99 -24.86 -6.60
N GLU A 79 -19.23 -25.77 -7.22
CA GLU A 79 -19.81 -26.81 -8.09
C GLU A 79 -20.78 -27.71 -7.29
N GLY A 80 -22.02 -27.85 -7.77
CA GLY A 80 -23.07 -28.63 -7.11
C GLY A 80 -23.77 -27.93 -5.93
N THR A 81 -23.43 -26.67 -5.65
CA THR A 81 -24.04 -25.91 -4.53
C THR A 81 -25.28 -25.11 -4.93
N GLY A 82 -25.50 -24.94 -6.24
CA GLY A 82 -26.55 -24.07 -6.79
C GLY A 82 -26.22 -22.57 -6.74
N ALA A 83 -24.95 -22.21 -6.53
CA ALA A 83 -24.46 -20.84 -6.49
C ALA A 83 -23.36 -20.58 -7.54
N MET A 84 -23.26 -19.34 -7.98
CA MET A 84 -22.23 -18.83 -8.87
C MET A 84 -21.57 -17.59 -8.28
N LEU A 85 -20.28 -17.42 -8.55
CA LEU A 85 -19.51 -16.22 -8.26
C LEU A 85 -19.28 -15.45 -9.56
N VAL A 86 -19.47 -14.15 -9.50
CA VAL A 86 -19.44 -13.23 -10.63
C VAL A 86 -18.47 -12.10 -10.33
N LEU A 87 -17.68 -11.71 -11.33
CA LEU A 87 -16.84 -10.52 -11.31
C LEU A 87 -17.44 -9.47 -12.25
N ALA A 88 -17.71 -8.27 -11.73
CA ALA A 88 -18.08 -7.12 -12.52
C ALA A 88 -17.05 -5.99 -12.38
N ASP A 89 -16.87 -5.18 -13.42
CA ASP A 89 -16.03 -3.97 -13.36
C ASP A 89 -16.73 -2.79 -12.64
N GLY A 90 -16.02 -1.67 -12.56
CA GLY A 90 -16.51 -0.44 -11.94
C GLY A 90 -17.70 0.20 -12.66
N GLU A 91 -17.98 -0.19 -13.90
CA GLU A 91 -19.15 0.24 -14.69
C GLU A 91 -20.32 -0.77 -14.58
N GLY A 92 -20.15 -1.81 -13.76
CA GLY A 92 -21.13 -2.85 -13.50
C GLY A 92 -21.31 -3.83 -14.65
N ILE A 93 -20.33 -3.94 -15.56
CA ILE A 93 -20.32 -4.94 -16.63
C ILE A 93 -19.69 -6.22 -16.11
N LEU A 94 -20.33 -7.36 -16.36
CA LEU A 94 -19.80 -8.67 -15.99
C LEU A 94 -18.61 -9.06 -16.88
N ILE A 95 -17.51 -9.47 -16.25
CA ILE A 95 -16.27 -9.86 -16.93
C ILE A 95 -16.00 -11.37 -16.77
N ASP A 96 -16.35 -11.94 -15.62
CA ASP A 96 -16.10 -13.36 -15.34
C ASP A 96 -17.24 -13.96 -14.50
N ALA A 97 -17.46 -15.26 -14.65
CA ALA A 97 -18.46 -16.02 -13.93
C ALA A 97 -18.05 -17.49 -13.77
N ILE A 98 -18.12 -18.01 -12.54
CA ILE A 98 -17.71 -19.36 -12.17
C ILE A 98 -18.67 -19.96 -11.14
N GLY A 99 -18.70 -21.29 -11.02
CA GLY A 99 -19.51 -21.99 -10.01
C GLY A 99 -20.40 -23.07 -10.61
N ASP A 100 -21.58 -23.27 -10.02
CA ASP A 100 -22.50 -24.31 -10.46
C ASP A 100 -22.97 -24.09 -11.90
N LYS A 101 -22.85 -25.13 -12.73
CA LYS A 101 -23.15 -25.06 -14.16
C LYS A 101 -24.62 -24.78 -14.45
N GLN A 102 -25.53 -25.37 -13.66
CA GLN A 102 -26.96 -25.13 -13.83
C GLN A 102 -27.29 -23.71 -13.43
N THR A 103 -26.75 -23.22 -12.32
CA THR A 103 -26.97 -21.83 -11.90
C THR A 103 -26.40 -20.82 -12.88
N ILE A 104 -25.22 -21.06 -13.45
CA ILE A 104 -24.68 -20.19 -14.51
C ILE A 104 -25.61 -20.19 -15.73
N PHE A 105 -26.13 -21.36 -16.13
CA PHE A 105 -27.06 -21.48 -17.24
C PHE A 105 -28.36 -20.72 -16.96
N ASP A 106 -28.97 -20.91 -15.78
CA ASP A 106 -30.19 -20.22 -15.37
C ASP A 106 -29.97 -18.69 -15.28
N GLY A 107 -28.75 -18.26 -14.92
CA GLY A 107 -28.37 -16.85 -14.89
C GLY A 107 -28.37 -16.19 -16.27
N MET A 108 -28.16 -16.95 -17.34
CA MET A 108 -28.20 -16.42 -18.71
C MET A 108 -29.59 -15.92 -19.10
N ASP A 109 -30.67 -16.50 -18.56
CA ASP A 109 -32.05 -16.08 -18.84
C ASP A 109 -32.36 -14.65 -18.38
N ILE A 110 -31.58 -14.13 -17.42
CA ILE A 110 -31.68 -12.75 -16.95
C ILE A 110 -30.47 -11.91 -17.37
N HIS A 111 -29.61 -12.46 -18.24
CA HIS A 111 -28.34 -11.87 -18.66
C HIS A 111 -27.36 -11.61 -17.50
N LEU A 112 -27.37 -12.47 -16.48
CA LEU A 112 -26.31 -12.56 -15.46
C LEU A 112 -25.14 -13.39 -16.01
N GLY A 113 -24.55 -12.89 -17.09
CA GLY A 113 -23.40 -13.48 -17.77
C GLY A 113 -22.48 -12.38 -18.33
N ILE A 114 -21.32 -12.79 -18.85
CA ILE A 114 -20.30 -11.88 -19.39
C ILE A 114 -20.93 -10.89 -20.38
N GLY A 115 -20.68 -9.59 -20.17
CA GLY A 115 -21.25 -8.49 -20.96
C GLY A 115 -22.57 -7.93 -20.44
N GLY A 116 -23.23 -8.55 -19.46
CA GLY A 116 -24.43 -7.99 -18.83
C GLY A 116 -24.11 -6.74 -18.00
N LYS A 117 -24.95 -5.70 -18.08
CA LYS A 117 -24.81 -4.47 -17.27
C LYS A 117 -25.76 -4.46 -16.08
N TRP A 118 -25.22 -4.43 -14.86
CA TRP A 118 -25.95 -4.67 -13.61
C TRP A 118 -25.96 -3.49 -12.62
N THR A 119 -25.77 -2.26 -13.10
CA THR A 119 -25.88 -1.06 -12.25
C THR A 119 -27.33 -0.76 -11.84
N GLU A 120 -27.53 -0.04 -10.72
CA GLU A 120 -28.89 0.30 -10.23
C GLU A 120 -29.70 1.14 -11.23
N ASP A 121 -29.05 2.01 -11.99
CA ASP A 121 -29.66 2.85 -13.03
C ASP A 121 -30.08 2.07 -14.28
N VAL A 122 -29.78 0.76 -14.31
CA VAL A 122 -30.12 -0.12 -15.43
C VAL A 122 -31.04 -1.25 -14.98
N VAL A 123 -30.69 -1.96 -13.92
CA VAL A 123 -31.37 -3.20 -13.47
C VAL A 123 -32.09 -3.01 -12.13
N GLY A 124 -32.07 -1.79 -11.61
CA GLY A 124 -32.60 -1.47 -10.29
C GLY A 124 -31.82 -2.17 -9.18
N THR A 125 -32.40 -2.24 -7.97
CA THR A 125 -31.79 -2.87 -6.80
C THR A 125 -31.39 -4.31 -7.08
N ASN A 126 -30.08 -4.58 -7.02
CA ASN A 126 -29.45 -5.89 -7.19
C ASN A 126 -28.09 -5.92 -6.45
N GLY A 127 -27.46 -7.09 -6.29
CA GLY A 127 -26.21 -7.21 -5.53
C GLY A 127 -25.06 -6.37 -6.07
N ILE A 128 -24.84 -6.38 -7.40
CA ILE A 128 -23.73 -5.70 -8.08
C ILE A 128 -23.93 -4.18 -8.02
N GLY A 129 -25.03 -3.69 -8.57
CA GLY A 129 -25.30 -2.26 -8.67
C GLY A 129 -25.43 -1.58 -7.31
N THR A 130 -26.06 -2.25 -6.34
CA THR A 130 -26.20 -1.68 -4.99
C THR A 130 -24.85 -1.62 -4.28
N ALA A 131 -23.95 -2.61 -4.46
CA ALA A 131 -22.60 -2.58 -3.90
C ALA A 131 -21.74 -1.47 -4.52
N LEU A 132 -21.83 -1.27 -5.84
CA LEU A 132 -21.16 -0.16 -6.53
C LEU A 132 -21.62 1.19 -5.99
N TRP A 133 -22.93 1.34 -5.77
CA TRP A 133 -23.51 2.61 -5.33
C TRP A 133 -23.20 2.92 -3.85
N THR A 134 -23.37 1.94 -2.96
CA THR A 134 -23.14 2.15 -1.52
C THR A 134 -21.67 2.17 -1.17
N GLY A 135 -20.84 1.48 -1.95
CA GLY A 135 -19.45 1.20 -1.62
C GLY A 135 -19.27 0.28 -0.41
N GLU A 136 -20.30 -0.45 -0.02
CA GLU A 136 -20.28 -1.40 1.09
C GLU A 136 -20.77 -2.78 0.62
N PRO A 137 -20.42 -3.88 1.32
CA PRO A 137 -21.01 -5.17 1.06
C PRO A 137 -22.53 -5.15 1.24
N VAL A 138 -23.26 -5.73 0.29
CA VAL A 138 -24.72 -5.75 0.27
C VAL A 138 -25.24 -7.17 0.10
N PHE A 139 -26.45 -7.38 0.59
CA PHE A 139 -27.21 -8.61 0.37
C PHE A 139 -28.58 -8.19 -0.14
N VAL A 140 -29.01 -8.76 -1.25
CA VAL A 140 -30.31 -8.50 -1.88
C VAL A 140 -31.00 -9.84 -2.08
N HIS A 141 -32.11 -10.04 -1.40
CA HIS A 141 -32.79 -11.32 -1.31
C HIS A 141 -34.17 -11.30 -1.98
N ALA A 142 -34.33 -12.13 -2.99
CA ALA A 142 -35.59 -12.41 -3.65
C ALA A 142 -36.37 -11.12 -3.99
N ALA A 143 -37.51 -10.91 -3.34
CA ALA A 143 -38.40 -9.77 -3.53
C ALA A 143 -37.74 -8.39 -3.31
N GLU A 144 -36.57 -8.33 -2.67
CA GLU A 144 -35.76 -7.12 -2.51
C GLU A 144 -35.14 -6.61 -3.81
N HIS A 145 -35.00 -7.48 -4.83
CA HIS A 145 -34.63 -7.02 -6.16
C HIS A 145 -35.70 -6.07 -6.71
N PHE A 146 -35.30 -4.99 -7.38
CA PHE A 146 -36.27 -4.01 -7.86
C PHE A 146 -37.08 -4.54 -9.05
N CYS A 147 -36.42 -5.14 -10.05
CA CYS A 147 -37.08 -5.69 -11.24
C CYS A 147 -37.69 -7.08 -10.99
N ALA A 148 -38.88 -7.31 -11.55
CA ALA A 148 -39.69 -8.50 -11.33
C ALA A 148 -38.99 -9.80 -11.75
N GLY A 149 -38.31 -9.83 -12.91
CA GLY A 149 -37.65 -11.06 -13.40
C GLY A 149 -36.48 -11.56 -12.56
N ILE A 150 -35.96 -10.72 -11.66
CA ILE A 150 -34.78 -11.03 -10.84
C ILE A 150 -35.19 -11.48 -9.44
N LYS A 151 -36.47 -11.36 -9.08
CA LYS A 151 -36.95 -11.71 -7.73
C LYS A 151 -36.84 -13.21 -7.40
N SER A 152 -36.55 -14.06 -8.39
CA SER A 152 -36.21 -15.49 -8.23
C SER A 152 -34.75 -15.74 -7.85
N TRP A 153 -33.98 -14.68 -7.58
CA TRP A 153 -32.55 -14.72 -7.25
C TRP A 153 -32.25 -14.10 -5.89
N THR A 154 -31.11 -14.48 -5.32
CA THR A 154 -30.49 -13.82 -4.18
C THR A 154 -29.04 -13.54 -4.50
N CYS A 155 -28.59 -12.35 -4.14
CA CYS A 155 -27.25 -11.84 -4.45
C CYS A 155 -26.57 -11.33 -3.18
N ALA A 156 -25.28 -11.59 -3.06
CA ALA A 156 -24.39 -10.99 -2.07
C ALA A 156 -23.23 -10.33 -2.80
N GLY A 157 -23.18 -9.01 -2.81
CA GLY A 157 -22.16 -8.23 -3.54
C GLY A 157 -21.17 -7.57 -2.59
N ALA A 158 -19.89 -7.55 -2.95
CA ALA A 158 -18.85 -6.83 -2.22
C ALA A 158 -17.98 -6.02 -3.20
N PRO A 159 -17.80 -4.70 -2.96
CA PRO A 159 -16.97 -3.86 -3.81
C PRO A 159 -15.49 -4.19 -3.65
N ILE A 160 -14.76 -4.07 -4.76
CA ILE A 160 -13.32 -4.22 -4.86
C ILE A 160 -12.72 -2.83 -5.06
N ARG A 161 -11.78 -2.45 -4.19
CA ARG A 161 -11.14 -1.14 -4.22
C ARG A 161 -9.72 -1.23 -4.79
N ASP A 162 -9.36 -0.26 -5.62
CA ASP A 162 -7.97 -0.09 -6.03
C ASP A 162 -7.12 0.26 -4.78
N PRO A 163 -6.06 -0.49 -4.48
CA PRO A 163 -5.17 -0.21 -3.35
C PRO A 163 -4.48 1.15 -3.43
N PHE A 164 -4.34 1.72 -4.63
CA PHE A 164 -3.68 3.00 -4.85
C PHE A 164 -4.53 4.18 -4.41
N ASP A 165 -5.81 4.24 -4.79
CA ASP A 165 -6.69 5.39 -4.57
C ASP A 165 -7.95 5.10 -3.75
N GLY A 166 -8.24 3.83 -3.47
CA GLY A 166 -9.46 3.38 -2.80
C GLY A 166 -10.73 3.50 -3.65
N LYS A 167 -10.62 3.84 -4.94
CA LYS A 167 -11.75 3.88 -5.88
C LYS A 167 -12.28 2.46 -6.05
N ILE A 168 -13.60 2.33 -6.16
CA ILE A 168 -14.22 1.05 -6.50
C ILE A 168 -13.94 0.79 -7.99
N ILE A 169 -13.29 -0.32 -8.27
CA ILE A 169 -12.91 -0.74 -9.63
C ILE A 169 -13.65 -1.99 -10.09
N GLY A 170 -14.44 -2.59 -9.20
CA GLY A 170 -15.28 -3.74 -9.52
C GLY A 170 -16.07 -4.24 -8.32
N VAL A 171 -16.81 -5.33 -8.53
CA VAL A 171 -17.58 -6.04 -7.51
C VAL A 171 -17.40 -7.53 -7.69
N VAL A 172 -17.24 -8.25 -6.58
CA VAL A 172 -17.50 -9.70 -6.53
C VAL A 172 -18.93 -9.89 -6.06
N ASP A 173 -19.74 -10.63 -6.82
CA ASP A 173 -21.10 -11.01 -6.41
C ASP A 173 -21.23 -12.53 -6.35
N LEU A 174 -21.91 -13.04 -5.33
CA LEU A 174 -22.34 -14.42 -5.25
C LEU A 174 -23.85 -14.44 -5.47
N SER A 175 -24.29 -15.16 -6.50
CA SER A 175 -25.69 -15.24 -6.90
C SER A 175 -26.19 -16.68 -6.98
N GLY A 176 -27.50 -16.87 -6.80
CA GLY A 176 -28.19 -18.13 -7.01
C GLY A 176 -29.61 -18.10 -6.46
N HIS A 177 -30.25 -19.26 -6.36
CA HIS A 177 -31.65 -19.33 -5.94
C HIS A 177 -31.86 -19.07 -4.43
N PRO A 178 -33.00 -18.49 -4.00
CA PRO A 178 -33.22 -18.05 -2.63
C PRO A 178 -33.03 -19.13 -1.56
N ASP A 179 -33.32 -20.40 -1.89
CA ASP A 179 -33.37 -21.50 -0.93
C ASP A 179 -32.02 -21.82 -0.29
N ILE A 180 -30.94 -21.60 -1.04
CA ILE A 180 -29.56 -21.90 -0.61
C ILE A 180 -28.87 -20.70 0.05
N PHE A 181 -29.42 -19.49 -0.08
CA PHE A 181 -28.74 -18.28 0.40
C PHE A 181 -29.03 -17.99 1.86
N ARG A 182 -27.98 -17.54 2.55
CA ARG A 182 -28.04 -17.09 3.94
C ARG A 182 -27.25 -15.79 4.09
N PRO A 183 -27.55 -14.94 5.08
CA PRO A 183 -26.84 -13.67 5.27
C PRO A 183 -25.32 -13.80 5.47
N HIS A 184 -24.83 -14.96 5.94
CA HIS A 184 -23.39 -15.20 6.10
C HIS A 184 -22.64 -15.26 4.76
N ASN A 185 -23.32 -15.41 3.62
CA ASN A 185 -22.70 -15.39 2.29
C ASN A 185 -22.00 -14.04 2.02
N ILE A 186 -22.42 -12.95 2.68
CA ILE A 186 -21.72 -11.65 2.62
C ILE A 186 -20.26 -11.79 3.08
N ALA A 187 -19.99 -12.61 4.10
CA ALA A 187 -18.63 -12.79 4.61
C ALA A 187 -17.72 -13.47 3.57
N LEU A 188 -18.25 -14.44 2.82
CA LEU A 188 -17.52 -15.12 1.75
C LEU A 188 -17.14 -14.14 0.63
N VAL A 189 -18.10 -13.37 0.10
CA VAL A 189 -17.81 -12.41 -0.98
C VAL A 189 -16.94 -11.25 -0.52
N THR A 190 -17.10 -10.82 0.74
CA THR A 190 -16.22 -9.79 1.32
C THR A 190 -14.79 -10.32 1.45
N ALA A 191 -14.61 -11.57 1.89
CA ALA A 191 -13.29 -12.19 1.94
C ALA A 191 -12.66 -12.33 0.55
N ALA A 192 -13.44 -12.77 -0.45
CA ALA A 192 -12.99 -12.86 -1.83
C ALA A 192 -12.56 -11.49 -2.38
N ALA A 193 -13.37 -10.44 -2.20
CA ALA A 193 -13.01 -9.08 -2.60
C ALA A 193 -11.71 -8.61 -1.94
N ARG A 194 -11.53 -8.85 -0.63
CA ARG A 194 -10.28 -8.50 0.09
C ARG A 194 -9.06 -9.26 -0.43
N GLU A 195 -9.22 -10.51 -0.85
CA GLU A 195 -8.13 -11.30 -1.41
C GLU A 195 -7.71 -10.74 -2.78
N ILE A 196 -8.67 -10.29 -3.60
CA ILE A 196 -8.41 -9.61 -4.87
C ILE A 196 -7.70 -8.26 -4.63
N GLU A 197 -8.19 -7.45 -3.69
CA GLU A 197 -7.54 -6.18 -3.31
C GLU A 197 -6.08 -6.40 -2.86
N ARG A 198 -5.82 -7.47 -2.10
CA ARG A 198 -4.47 -7.83 -1.68
C ARG A 198 -3.59 -8.23 -2.86
N ALA A 199 -4.11 -9.07 -3.77
CA ALA A 199 -3.37 -9.46 -4.97
C ALA A 199 -3.06 -8.27 -5.88
N LEU A 200 -3.97 -7.30 -6.00
CA LEU A 200 -3.73 -6.03 -6.68
C LEU A 200 -2.60 -5.25 -6.00
N ALA A 201 -2.63 -5.13 -4.67
CA ALA A 201 -1.63 -4.38 -3.92
C ALA A 201 -0.22 -4.99 -4.08
N ASP A 202 -0.13 -6.31 -4.01
CA ASP A 202 1.12 -7.04 -4.20
C ASP A 202 1.67 -6.82 -5.63
N SER A 203 0.83 -6.91 -6.66
CA SER A 203 1.23 -6.65 -8.05
C SER A 203 1.65 -5.19 -8.29
N GLN A 204 0.93 -4.22 -7.73
CA GLN A 204 1.26 -2.79 -7.85
C GLN A 204 2.59 -2.47 -7.15
N ASN A 205 2.85 -3.08 -5.98
CA ASN A 205 4.10 -2.91 -5.25
C ASN A 205 5.30 -3.52 -6.01
N GLU A 206 5.11 -4.67 -6.63
CA GLU A 206 6.13 -5.28 -7.49
C GLU A 206 6.45 -4.38 -8.69
N GLU A 207 5.44 -3.89 -9.41
CA GLU A 207 5.63 -2.99 -10.56
C GLU A 207 6.31 -1.68 -10.14
N ARG A 208 5.90 -1.09 -9.01
CA ARG A 208 6.57 0.07 -8.41
C ARG A 208 8.06 -0.18 -8.17
N MET A 209 8.42 -1.33 -7.58
CA MET A 209 9.83 -1.66 -7.31
C MET A 209 10.62 -1.76 -8.60
N ARG A 210 10.09 -2.46 -9.60
CA ARG A 210 10.75 -2.63 -10.90
C ARG A 210 10.94 -1.29 -11.63
N LEU A 211 9.97 -0.38 -11.55
CA LEU A 211 10.10 0.97 -12.13
C LEU A 211 11.18 1.80 -11.43
N LEU A 212 11.29 1.70 -10.10
CA LEU A 212 12.36 2.35 -9.35
C LEU A 212 13.74 1.80 -9.74
N GLU A 213 13.88 0.47 -9.85
CA GLU A 213 15.11 -0.19 -10.30
C GLU A 213 15.49 0.22 -11.74
N ALA A 214 14.52 0.28 -12.66
CA ALA A 214 14.73 0.73 -14.03
C ALA A 214 15.18 2.19 -14.09
N PHE A 215 14.59 3.05 -13.26
CA PHE A 215 15.02 4.45 -13.15
C PHE A 215 16.46 4.56 -12.64
N ILE A 216 16.80 3.86 -11.56
CA ILE A 216 18.16 3.87 -11.01
C ILE A 216 19.17 3.40 -12.07
N SER A 217 18.85 2.31 -12.77
CA SER A 217 19.74 1.70 -13.78
C SER A 217 19.92 2.55 -15.05
N SER A 218 18.97 3.43 -15.37
CA SER A 218 18.99 4.29 -16.55
C SER A 218 19.67 5.65 -16.33
N THR A 219 20.08 5.99 -15.10
CA THR A 219 20.65 7.31 -14.82
C THR A 219 22.11 7.46 -15.23
N ARG A 220 22.38 8.47 -16.07
CA ARG A 220 23.73 9.03 -16.31
C ARG A 220 23.87 10.53 -15.99
N ASN A 221 22.79 11.28 -15.72
CA ASN A 221 22.83 12.76 -15.64
C ASN A 221 21.81 13.42 -14.68
N TYR A 222 21.30 12.72 -13.67
CA TYR A 222 20.34 13.32 -12.70
C TYR A 222 21.08 14.11 -11.62
N ARG A 223 20.67 15.37 -11.36
CA ARG A 223 21.20 16.16 -10.24
C ARG A 223 20.30 15.98 -9.02
N SER A 224 20.89 15.81 -7.84
CA SER A 224 20.16 15.63 -6.57
C SER A 224 19.19 16.77 -6.21
N SER A 225 19.36 17.95 -6.81
CA SER A 225 18.48 19.12 -6.64
C SER A 225 17.25 19.15 -7.53
N ASP A 226 17.16 18.25 -8.51
CA ASP A 226 16.04 18.21 -9.44
C ASP A 226 14.81 17.59 -8.76
N GLY A 227 13.62 17.96 -9.25
CA GLY A 227 12.40 17.23 -8.95
C GLY A 227 12.35 15.92 -9.73
N LEU A 228 11.79 14.88 -9.15
CA LEU A 228 11.58 13.59 -9.81
C LEU A 228 10.16 13.12 -9.51
N MET A 229 9.46 12.66 -10.53
CA MET A 229 8.24 11.90 -10.39
C MET A 229 8.31 10.68 -11.30
N ILE A 230 8.02 9.49 -10.77
CA ILE A 230 7.87 8.29 -11.58
C ILE A 230 6.40 7.97 -11.65
N VAL A 231 5.93 7.75 -12.87
CA VAL A 231 4.54 7.40 -13.17
C VAL A 231 4.53 6.08 -13.90
N ASP A 232 3.67 5.15 -13.51
CA ASP A 232 3.50 3.90 -14.25
C ASP A 232 2.65 4.10 -15.53
N ARG A 233 2.54 3.03 -16.33
CA ARG A 233 1.73 3.01 -17.56
C ARG A 233 0.23 3.30 -17.35
N HIS A 234 -0.28 3.18 -16.12
CA HIS A 234 -1.68 3.45 -15.77
C HIS A 234 -1.91 4.90 -15.28
N GLY A 235 -0.85 5.72 -15.29
CA GLY A 235 -0.90 7.11 -14.86
C GLY A 235 -0.78 7.29 -13.34
N ARG A 236 -0.43 6.22 -12.59
CA ARG A 236 -0.26 6.27 -11.13
C ARG A 236 1.13 6.79 -10.79
N ALA A 237 1.21 7.85 -9.98
CA ALA A 237 2.48 8.36 -9.48
C ALA A 237 3.06 7.40 -8.42
N VAL A 238 4.01 6.55 -8.82
CA VAL A 238 4.64 5.54 -7.96
C VAL A 238 5.78 6.11 -7.11
N TYR A 239 6.34 7.25 -7.49
CA TYR A 239 7.36 7.95 -6.71
C TYR A 239 7.30 9.46 -6.99
N SER A 240 7.55 10.28 -5.97
CA SER A 240 7.79 11.71 -6.19
C SER A 240 8.73 12.29 -5.14
N ASN A 241 9.59 13.23 -5.55
CA ASN A 241 10.51 13.98 -4.70
C ASN A 241 10.79 15.34 -5.35
N ASN A 242 10.82 16.43 -4.57
CA ASN A 242 11.19 17.78 -5.04
C ASN A 242 10.43 18.32 -6.27
N VAL A 243 9.21 17.84 -6.54
CA VAL A 243 8.38 18.28 -7.67
C VAL A 243 7.85 19.70 -7.41
N PRO A 244 7.91 20.64 -8.38
CA PRO A 244 7.46 22.02 -8.21
C PRO A 244 5.92 22.12 -8.17
N LEU A 245 5.32 21.77 -7.04
CA LEU A 245 3.89 21.91 -6.79
C LEU A 245 3.61 23.20 -6.00
N LYS A 246 2.74 24.07 -6.54
CA LYS A 246 2.39 25.36 -5.92
C LYS A 246 1.61 25.23 -4.60
N ASP A 247 0.95 24.10 -4.39
CA ASP A 247 0.28 23.76 -3.12
C ASP A 247 1.04 22.61 -2.47
N LYS A 248 1.54 22.80 -1.24
CA LYS A 248 2.27 21.82 -0.41
C LYS A 248 1.42 20.58 -0.05
N LYS A 249 0.87 19.86 -1.01
CA LYS A 249 0.25 18.55 -0.82
C LYS A 249 1.29 17.49 -1.13
N ARG A 250 1.72 16.75 -0.11
CA ARG A 250 2.50 15.52 -0.26
C ARG A 250 1.67 14.54 -1.09
N PHE A 251 2.18 14.09 -2.23
CA PHE A 251 1.59 12.99 -2.97
C PHE A 251 1.83 11.69 -2.20
N GLY A 252 0.76 11.06 -1.71
CA GLY A 252 0.80 9.73 -1.08
C GLY A 252 0.37 9.63 0.39
N ASP A 253 0.11 10.74 1.09
CA ASP A 253 -0.17 10.73 2.55
C ASP A 253 -1.58 11.21 2.96
N THR A 254 -2.58 11.25 2.06
CA THR A 254 -3.90 11.83 2.41
C THR A 254 -5.06 10.89 2.11
N VAL A 255 -5.47 10.12 3.13
CA VAL A 255 -6.76 9.42 3.16
C VAL A 255 -7.88 10.44 3.40
N ARG A 256 -8.65 10.71 2.33
CA ARG A 256 -10.02 11.29 2.23
C ARG A 256 -10.32 12.67 2.84
N GLN A 257 -10.68 13.62 1.99
CA GLN A 257 -12.08 13.89 1.59
C GLN A 257 -12.08 14.81 0.36
N ASP A 258 -12.85 14.40 -0.65
CA ASP A 258 -13.25 15.19 -1.83
C ASP A 258 -12.15 15.60 -2.83
N GLY A 259 -11.81 14.67 -3.72
CA GLY A 259 -11.09 14.93 -4.98
C GLY A 259 -9.57 15.09 -4.86
N ARG A 260 -8.86 14.47 -5.83
CA ARG A 260 -7.42 14.61 -6.18
C ARG A 260 -6.48 13.55 -5.61
N ASN A 261 -6.56 12.35 -6.17
CA ASN A 261 -5.34 11.65 -6.62
C ASN A 261 -4.94 12.25 -7.97
N CYS A 262 -3.66 12.57 -8.20
CA CYS A 262 -3.20 12.81 -9.57
C CYS A 262 -2.94 11.46 -10.22
N ARG A 263 -4.03 10.86 -10.70
CA ARG A 263 -3.95 10.00 -11.86
C ARG A 263 -3.78 10.94 -13.04
N LEU A 264 -2.63 10.90 -13.72
CA LEU A 264 -2.57 11.49 -15.06
C LEU A 264 -3.64 10.79 -15.92
N PRO A 265 -4.33 11.46 -16.87
CA PRO A 265 -5.37 10.84 -17.68
C PRO A 265 -4.91 9.49 -18.23
N GLU A 266 -5.77 8.48 -18.29
CA GLU A 266 -5.39 7.13 -18.74
C GLU A 266 -4.83 7.20 -20.16
N LEU A 267 -3.50 7.10 -20.30
CA LEU A 267 -2.82 7.31 -21.56
C LEU A 267 -2.80 5.98 -22.31
N SER A 268 -3.72 5.83 -23.26
CA SER A 268 -3.85 4.63 -24.09
C SER A 268 -2.50 4.18 -24.66
N SER A 269 -2.30 2.85 -24.69
CA SER A 269 -1.07 2.13 -24.98
C SER A 269 -0.34 2.48 -26.29
N SER A 270 -0.97 3.19 -27.23
CA SER A 270 -0.38 3.61 -28.51
C SER A 270 0.19 5.03 -28.54
N GLY A 271 0.20 5.76 -27.41
CA GLY A 271 0.68 7.15 -27.37
C GLY A 271 1.17 7.62 -26.00
N PHE A 272 1.57 6.70 -25.13
CA PHE A 272 1.89 6.97 -23.73
C PHE A 272 2.86 8.16 -23.56
N LEU A 273 4.00 8.19 -24.28
CA LEU A 273 5.00 9.24 -24.14
C LEU A 273 4.55 10.62 -24.65
N ASP A 274 3.90 10.67 -25.82
CA ASP A 274 3.38 11.92 -26.39
C ASP A 274 2.24 12.50 -25.54
N SER A 275 1.40 11.62 -24.98
CA SER A 275 0.25 11.98 -24.17
C SER A 275 0.64 12.46 -22.75
N VAL A 276 1.74 11.94 -22.18
CA VAL A 276 2.30 12.44 -20.91
C VAL A 276 2.68 13.91 -21.05
N ALA A 277 3.39 14.28 -22.12
CA ALA A 277 3.86 15.65 -22.32
C ALA A 277 2.72 16.67 -22.48
N THR A 278 1.62 16.28 -23.14
CA THR A 278 0.46 17.15 -23.35
C THR A 278 -0.52 17.19 -22.17
N SER A 279 -0.56 16.13 -21.35
CA SER A 279 -1.51 16.00 -20.23
C SER A 279 -1.00 16.60 -18.92
N LEU A 280 0.28 17.01 -18.87
CA LEU A 280 0.85 17.68 -17.70
C LEU A 280 0.29 19.11 -17.54
N PRO A 281 -0.05 19.53 -16.30
CA PRO A 281 -0.36 20.91 -15.97
C PRO A 281 0.71 21.88 -16.50
N ARG A 282 0.33 23.11 -16.89
CA ARG A 282 1.26 24.09 -17.52
C ARG A 282 2.51 24.41 -16.68
N ASP A 283 2.41 24.29 -15.36
CA ASP A 283 3.48 24.46 -14.39
C ASP A 283 4.43 23.25 -14.28
N MET A 284 4.06 22.10 -14.84
CA MET A 284 4.84 20.86 -14.87
C MET A 284 5.42 20.52 -16.25
N GLN A 285 5.16 21.34 -17.27
CA GLN A 285 5.62 21.10 -18.66
C GLN A 285 7.13 21.34 -18.88
N SER A 286 7.83 21.94 -17.92
CA SER A 286 9.28 22.17 -17.99
C SER A 286 10.12 20.97 -17.53
N CYS A 287 9.60 19.75 -17.64
CA CYS A 287 10.27 18.53 -17.20
C CYS A 287 10.89 17.75 -18.37
N ASN A 288 11.97 17.03 -18.08
CA ASN A 288 12.52 16.02 -18.97
C ASN A 288 11.76 14.71 -18.76
N VAL A 289 11.25 14.13 -19.84
CA VAL A 289 10.49 12.88 -19.84
C VAL A 289 11.41 11.75 -20.24
N CYS A 290 11.66 10.81 -19.33
CA CYS A 290 12.51 9.65 -19.54
C CYS A 290 11.65 8.37 -19.50
N PRO A 291 11.48 7.64 -20.62
CA PRO A 291 10.78 6.36 -20.60
C PRO A 291 11.51 5.35 -19.69
N LEU A 292 10.73 4.58 -18.93
CA LEU A 292 11.23 3.46 -18.13
C LEU A 292 10.83 2.16 -18.81
N GLU A 293 11.83 1.52 -19.40
CA GLU A 293 11.69 0.24 -20.09
C GLU A 293 11.97 -0.93 -19.15
N LEU A 294 11.06 -1.90 -19.15
CA LEU A 294 11.18 -3.17 -18.44
C LEU A 294 10.82 -4.28 -19.41
N ASP A 295 11.69 -5.29 -19.51
CA ASP A 295 11.52 -6.45 -20.39
C ASP A 295 11.33 -6.09 -21.89
N GLY A 296 11.85 -4.93 -22.31
CA GLY A 296 11.73 -4.43 -23.68
C GLY A 296 10.46 -3.60 -23.97
N ASP A 297 9.59 -3.41 -22.98
CA ASP A 297 8.39 -2.58 -23.07
C ASP A 297 8.50 -1.33 -22.19
N VAL A 298 7.95 -0.20 -22.62
CA VAL A 298 7.78 0.99 -21.75
C VAL A 298 6.69 0.69 -20.73
N ARG A 299 7.08 0.57 -19.45
CA ARG A 299 6.16 0.29 -18.33
C ARG A 299 5.88 1.51 -17.46
N GLY A 300 6.60 2.60 -17.67
CA GLY A 300 6.39 3.86 -16.99
C GLY A 300 7.25 4.97 -17.54
N VAL A 301 7.26 6.09 -16.84
CA VAL A 301 7.99 7.29 -17.22
C VAL A 301 8.52 7.99 -15.97
N ALA A 302 9.75 8.48 -16.05
CA ALA A 302 10.33 9.38 -15.07
C ALA A 302 10.27 10.81 -15.60
N LEU A 303 9.61 11.69 -14.86
CA LEU A 303 9.54 13.12 -15.07
C LEU A 303 10.57 13.80 -14.18
N VAL A 304 11.59 14.38 -14.79
CA VAL A 304 12.67 15.09 -14.09
C VAL A 304 12.46 16.59 -14.26
N PHE A 305 12.31 17.32 -13.16
CA PHE A 305 12.08 18.77 -13.14
C PHE A 305 13.39 19.48 -12.78
N PRO A 306 14.12 20.06 -13.75
CA PRO A 306 15.36 20.75 -13.47
C PRO A 306 15.08 21.96 -12.57
N LYS A 307 15.91 22.16 -11.54
CA LYS A 307 15.80 23.36 -10.70
C LYS A 307 16.08 24.61 -11.56
N ILE A 308 15.10 25.48 -11.74
CA ILE A 308 15.32 26.80 -12.35
C ILE A 308 16.20 27.60 -11.37
N GLU A 309 17.47 27.79 -11.72
CA GLU A 309 18.31 28.79 -11.05
C GLU A 309 17.68 30.17 -11.25
N SER A 310 17.06 30.68 -10.19
CA SER A 310 16.65 32.07 -10.13
C SER A 310 17.89 32.94 -10.33
N ARG A 311 18.01 33.55 -11.51
CA ARG A 311 19.04 34.54 -11.83
C ARG A 311 19.12 35.58 -10.71
N ALA A 312 20.36 35.80 -10.29
CA ALA A 312 20.77 36.66 -9.19
C ALA A 312 20.03 38.00 -9.09
N VAL A 313 19.53 38.29 -7.90
CA VAL A 313 19.52 39.65 -7.37
C VAL A 313 20.44 39.66 -6.16
N SER A 314 21.58 40.30 -6.34
CA SER A 314 22.59 40.57 -5.33
C SER A 314 22.03 41.42 -4.19
N VAL A 315 21.86 40.86 -3.00
CA VAL A 315 21.86 41.63 -1.74
C VAL A 315 22.38 40.78 -0.57
N GLY A 316 23.51 41.20 -0.01
CA GLY A 316 23.83 41.01 1.41
C GLY A 316 24.52 39.71 1.81
N ASN A 317 25.76 39.83 2.28
CA ASN A 317 26.43 38.82 3.12
C ASN A 317 25.49 38.34 4.23
N VAL A 318 24.92 37.14 4.08
CA VAL A 318 24.34 36.39 5.18
C VAL A 318 25.24 35.20 5.41
N THR A 319 26.04 35.32 6.46
CA THR A 319 26.83 34.26 7.08
C THR A 319 25.98 33.00 7.19
N ALA A 320 26.40 31.91 6.54
CA ALA A 320 25.81 30.60 6.73
C ALA A 320 25.80 30.26 8.23
N PRO A 321 24.69 29.74 8.79
CA PRO A 321 24.63 29.46 10.21
C PRO A 321 25.70 28.42 10.59
N GLN A 322 26.57 28.82 11.51
CA GLN A 322 27.75 28.10 12.01
C GLN A 322 27.47 26.70 12.61
N ARG A 323 26.22 26.23 12.64
CA ARG A 323 25.87 24.84 13.00
C ARG A 323 26.03 23.84 11.84
N LEU A 324 26.09 24.29 10.59
CA LEU A 324 26.23 23.40 9.42
C LEU A 324 27.65 22.81 9.27
N GLN A 325 28.65 23.34 9.96
CA GLN A 325 30.05 22.90 9.84
C GLN A 325 30.48 21.88 10.90
N THR A 326 29.85 21.85 12.07
CA THR A 326 30.35 21.07 13.22
C THR A 326 30.00 19.57 13.16
N ASP A 327 28.89 19.18 12.52
CA ASP A 327 28.45 17.76 12.48
C ASP A 327 28.86 16.99 11.23
N ARG A 328 29.24 17.70 10.15
CA ARG A 328 29.86 17.09 8.95
C ARG A 328 31.27 16.55 9.22
N SER A 329 31.85 16.88 10.39
CA SER A 329 33.17 16.45 10.84
C SER A 329 33.27 14.95 11.13
N LEU A 330 32.14 14.26 11.35
CA LEU A 330 32.12 12.85 11.81
C LEU A 330 32.46 11.84 10.70
N ILE A 331 32.20 12.18 9.43
CA ILE A 331 32.46 11.29 8.29
C ILE A 331 33.37 12.04 7.30
N ILE A 332 34.63 11.61 7.21
CA ILE A 332 35.64 12.24 6.35
C ILE A 332 35.71 11.51 5.02
N GLY A 333 35.26 12.16 3.94
CA GLY A 333 35.49 11.72 2.57
C GLY A 333 34.74 12.56 1.54
N GLU A 334 35.26 12.57 0.32
CA GLU A 334 34.81 13.46 -0.77
C GLU A 334 34.19 12.69 -1.95
N SER A 335 34.04 11.36 -1.84
CA SER A 335 33.42 10.58 -2.90
C SER A 335 31.93 10.90 -3.00
N GLU A 336 31.44 11.00 -4.24
CA GLU A 336 30.04 11.33 -4.53
C GLU A 336 29.05 10.36 -3.86
N ALA A 337 29.40 9.07 -3.85
CA ALA A 337 28.62 8.03 -3.16
C ALA A 337 28.53 8.27 -1.64
N LEU A 338 29.63 8.70 -0.99
CA LEU A 338 29.66 8.96 0.45
C LEU A 338 28.85 10.21 0.79
N LEU A 339 29.00 11.27 0.00
CA LEU A 339 28.25 12.52 0.19
C LEU A 339 26.75 12.30 -0.02
N SER A 340 26.36 11.46 -0.97
CA SER A 340 24.96 11.06 -1.18
C SER A 340 24.40 10.28 0.01
N ALA A 341 25.16 9.31 0.55
CA ALA A 341 24.76 8.57 1.74
C ALA A 341 24.61 9.47 2.96
N ILE A 342 25.51 10.46 3.13
CA ILE A 342 25.46 11.46 4.21
C ILE A 342 24.20 12.33 4.07
N ASP A 343 23.84 12.75 2.86
CA ASP A 343 22.65 13.57 2.61
C ASP A 343 21.36 12.81 2.96
N VAL A 344 21.25 11.55 2.53
CA VAL A 344 20.12 10.68 2.90
C VAL A 344 20.03 10.55 4.42
N ALA A 345 21.15 10.28 5.09
CA ALA A 345 21.20 10.21 6.56
C ALA A 345 20.76 11.52 7.24
N CYS A 346 21.15 12.69 6.71
CA CYS A 346 20.73 13.99 7.24
C CYS A 346 19.22 14.22 7.08
N ARG A 347 18.68 13.97 5.87
CA ARG A 347 17.25 14.16 5.57
C ARG A 347 16.37 13.22 6.37
N VAL A 348 16.81 11.97 6.52
CA VAL A 348 16.14 10.99 7.39
C VAL A 348 16.19 11.48 8.83
N GLY A 349 17.35 11.92 9.32
CA GLY A 349 17.50 12.54 10.65
C GLY A 349 16.45 13.62 10.92
N GLU A 350 16.27 14.55 9.99
CA GLU A 350 15.34 15.69 10.12
C GLU A 350 13.84 15.32 9.99
N THR A 351 13.51 14.08 9.59
CA THR A 351 12.14 13.60 9.39
C THR A 351 11.68 12.73 10.57
N GLU A 352 10.61 13.14 11.26
CA GLU A 352 10.06 12.42 12.43
C GLU A 352 9.24 11.17 12.07
N ASP A 353 8.70 11.11 10.85
CA ASP A 353 7.81 10.02 10.38
C ASP A 353 8.56 8.69 10.15
N VAL A 354 9.89 8.73 10.00
CA VAL A 354 10.70 7.55 9.71
C VAL A 354 11.11 6.86 11.01
N THR A 355 10.37 5.82 11.37
CA THR A 355 10.56 5.03 12.61
C THR A 355 11.69 4.01 12.52
N SER A 356 12.02 3.53 11.33
CA SER A 356 13.10 2.55 11.11
C SER A 356 13.85 2.78 9.81
N LEU A 357 15.16 2.48 9.84
CA LEU A 357 16.09 2.63 8.73
C LEU A 357 17.04 1.43 8.70
N LEU A 358 17.41 0.97 7.51
CA LEU A 358 18.43 -0.05 7.29
C LEU A 358 19.69 0.56 6.64
N ILE A 359 20.87 0.22 7.16
CA ILE A 359 22.16 0.61 6.59
C ILE A 359 22.91 -0.66 6.18
N GLU A 360 23.10 -0.84 4.88
CA GLU A 360 23.78 -2.01 4.32
C GLU A 360 25.17 -1.63 3.82
N GLY A 361 26.19 -2.44 4.10
CA GLY A 361 27.53 -2.24 3.57
C GLY A 361 28.55 -3.14 4.23
N GLU A 362 29.76 -3.22 3.65
CA GLU A 362 30.83 -4.07 4.17
C GLU A 362 31.15 -3.78 5.66
N THR A 363 31.70 -4.76 6.35
CA THR A 363 32.23 -4.54 7.71
C THR A 363 33.34 -3.50 7.67
N GLY A 364 33.33 -2.54 8.59
CA GLY A 364 34.38 -1.52 8.71
C GLY A 364 34.21 -0.26 7.83
N VAL A 365 33.12 -0.10 7.08
CA VAL A 365 32.83 1.11 6.27
C VAL A 365 32.30 2.30 7.09
N GLY A 366 32.26 2.18 8.42
CA GLY A 366 31.79 3.26 9.30
C GLY A 366 30.27 3.40 9.40
N LYS A 367 29.49 2.32 9.28
CA LYS A 367 28.01 2.33 9.40
C LYS A 367 27.53 2.98 10.71
N GLU A 368 28.25 2.80 11.80
CA GLU A 368 27.97 3.44 13.09
C GLU A 368 27.99 4.98 13.01
N LEU A 369 28.86 5.57 12.18
CA LEU A 369 28.96 7.02 12.01
C LEU A 369 27.69 7.58 11.35
N PHE A 370 27.06 6.82 10.46
CA PHE A 370 25.77 7.19 9.88
C PHE A 370 24.65 7.15 10.92
N ALA A 371 24.61 6.14 11.78
CA ALA A 371 23.65 6.07 12.88
C ALA A 371 23.77 7.27 13.84
N ARG A 372 25.01 7.68 14.16
CA ARG A 372 25.30 8.87 14.97
C ARG A 372 24.92 10.17 14.27
N LEU A 373 25.16 10.27 12.97
CA LEU A 373 24.75 11.42 12.15
C LEU A 373 23.22 11.60 12.15
N ILE A 374 22.47 10.50 12.01
CA ILE A 374 20.99 10.51 12.05
C ILE A 374 20.49 10.97 13.43
N HIS A 375 21.12 10.48 14.51
CA HIS A 375 20.80 10.91 15.87
C HIS A 375 21.03 12.41 16.07
N ALA A 376 22.20 12.92 15.67
CA ALA A 376 22.55 14.34 15.77
C ALA A 376 21.62 15.27 14.98
N ARG A 377 21.03 14.77 13.89
CA ARG A 377 20.11 15.52 13.02
C ARG A 377 18.63 15.39 13.37
N SER A 378 18.30 14.50 14.31
CA SER A 378 16.95 14.36 14.81
C SER A 378 16.50 15.64 15.53
N GLN A 379 15.31 16.17 15.25
CA GLN A 379 14.80 17.37 15.94
C GLN A 379 14.64 17.18 17.47
N LYS A 380 14.72 15.93 17.92
CA LYS A 380 14.73 15.46 19.31
C LYS A 380 16.09 15.61 20.03
N SER A 381 17.12 16.20 19.41
CA SER A 381 18.54 15.86 19.66
C SER A 381 19.26 16.43 20.90
N ALA A 382 18.79 17.41 21.67
CA ALA A 382 19.68 17.96 22.71
C ALA A 382 19.82 17.06 23.97
N SER A 383 18.84 16.20 24.28
CA SER A 383 18.78 15.44 25.55
C SER A 383 18.42 13.96 25.41
N ASN A 384 18.25 13.44 24.18
CA ASN A 384 17.62 12.13 23.97
C ASN A 384 18.64 11.01 23.81
N PRO A 385 18.38 9.81 24.39
CA PRO A 385 19.36 8.74 24.46
C PRO A 385 19.73 8.19 23.08
N PHE A 386 21.02 7.98 22.83
CA PHE A 386 21.51 7.16 21.73
C PHE A 386 22.08 5.88 22.32
N ILE A 387 21.51 4.74 21.97
CA ILE A 387 22.01 3.44 22.43
C ILE A 387 22.37 2.60 21.22
N ALA A 388 23.62 2.16 21.17
CA ALA A 388 24.11 1.24 20.17
C ALA A 388 24.28 -0.15 20.77
N LEU A 389 23.80 -1.17 20.05
CA LEU A 389 23.91 -2.57 20.41
C LEU A 389 24.45 -3.33 19.21
N ASN A 390 25.56 -4.04 19.40
CA ASN A 390 26.11 -4.93 18.38
C ASN A 390 25.52 -6.34 18.58
N CYS A 391 24.72 -6.80 17.60
CA CYS A 391 24.07 -8.10 17.62
C CYS A 391 25.07 -9.27 17.50
N GLY A 392 26.21 -9.10 16.83
CA GLY A 392 27.26 -10.12 16.73
C GLY A 392 28.02 -10.37 18.05
N ALA A 393 27.95 -9.45 19.02
CA ALA A 393 28.65 -9.55 20.30
C ALA A 393 27.84 -10.23 21.42
N ILE A 394 26.55 -10.55 21.18
CA ILE A 394 25.62 -11.07 22.19
C ILE A 394 25.34 -12.55 21.92
N THR A 395 25.36 -13.38 22.96
CA THR A 395 25.01 -14.80 22.81
C THR A 395 23.49 -14.98 22.65
N LYS A 396 23.08 -16.04 21.96
CA LYS A 396 21.66 -16.33 21.65
C LYS A 396 20.77 -16.33 22.90
N GLU A 397 21.31 -16.77 24.03
CA GLU A 397 20.60 -16.90 25.31
C GLU A 397 20.39 -15.53 25.99
N LEU A 398 21.27 -14.57 25.75
CA LEU A 398 21.22 -13.23 26.38
C LEU A 398 20.52 -12.20 25.52
N PHE A 399 20.29 -12.47 24.23
CA PHE A 399 19.67 -11.55 23.27
C PHE A 399 18.34 -10.97 23.76
N GLY A 400 17.42 -11.82 24.21
CA GLY A 400 16.10 -11.37 24.68
C GLY A 400 16.18 -10.56 25.98
N SER A 401 17.08 -10.97 26.89
CA SER A 401 17.30 -10.29 28.16
C SER A 401 17.93 -8.90 27.98
N GLU A 402 18.85 -8.74 27.04
CA GLU A 402 19.44 -7.44 26.73
C GLU A 402 18.41 -6.54 26.02
N LEU A 403 17.80 -7.00 24.93
CA LEU A 403 16.87 -6.17 24.13
C LEU A 403 15.61 -5.75 24.90
N PHE A 404 14.94 -6.70 25.54
CA PHE A 404 13.61 -6.48 26.11
C PHE A 404 13.59 -6.41 27.64
N GLY A 405 14.70 -6.76 28.30
CA GLY A 405 14.77 -6.82 29.76
C GLY A 405 14.07 -8.04 30.34
N HIS A 406 14.20 -8.22 31.65
CA HIS A 406 13.58 -9.34 32.37
C HIS A 406 13.14 -8.95 33.77
N THR A 407 12.13 -9.64 34.29
CA THR A 407 11.72 -9.50 35.69
C THR A 407 12.51 -10.44 36.60
N ALA A 408 12.49 -10.15 37.90
CA ALA A 408 13.14 -11.00 38.89
C ALA A 408 12.62 -12.45 38.80
N GLY A 409 13.53 -13.41 38.61
CA GLY A 409 13.18 -14.83 38.52
C GLY A 409 12.64 -15.31 37.17
N ALA A 410 12.76 -14.52 36.09
CA ALA A 410 12.27 -14.91 34.75
C ALA A 410 12.94 -16.18 34.17
N PHE A 411 14.20 -16.46 34.54
CA PHE A 411 14.95 -17.66 34.13
C PHE A 411 16.07 -17.97 35.13
N THR A 412 16.69 -19.16 35.02
CA THR A 412 17.81 -19.59 35.86
C THR A 412 19.03 -18.69 35.63
N GLY A 413 19.37 -17.84 36.59
CA GLY A 413 20.45 -16.83 36.48
C GLY A 413 19.98 -15.38 36.32
N ALA A 414 18.67 -15.15 36.27
CA ALA A 414 18.11 -13.80 36.24
C ALA A 414 18.43 -13.01 37.53
N SER A 415 18.86 -11.75 37.38
CA SER A 415 19.06 -10.83 38.52
C SER A 415 17.84 -10.77 39.44
N ARG A 416 18.07 -10.75 40.76
CA ARG A 416 17.03 -10.67 41.80
C ARG A 416 16.22 -9.37 41.76
N GLU A 417 16.72 -8.34 41.09
CA GLU A 417 16.06 -7.02 40.98
C GLU A 417 15.37 -6.81 39.60
N GLY A 418 15.54 -7.75 38.67
CA GLY A 418 15.18 -7.56 37.26
C GLY A 418 16.10 -6.57 36.53
N LYS A 419 16.00 -6.49 35.20
CA LYS A 419 16.79 -5.58 34.36
C LYS A 419 15.89 -4.94 33.29
N ALA A 420 16.05 -3.64 33.05
CA ALA A 420 15.39 -2.95 31.94
C ALA A 420 16.10 -3.27 30.62
N GLY A 421 15.32 -3.45 29.54
CA GLY A 421 15.86 -3.74 28.22
C GLY A 421 16.41 -2.51 27.49
N VAL A 422 17.23 -2.73 26.46
CA VAL A 422 17.80 -1.63 25.64
C VAL A 422 16.71 -0.75 25.02
N PHE A 423 15.56 -1.32 24.66
CA PHE A 423 14.42 -0.54 24.17
C PHE A 423 13.84 0.43 25.19
N GLU A 424 13.78 0.04 26.48
CA GLU A 424 13.32 0.93 27.55
C GLU A 424 14.33 2.06 27.80
N LEU A 425 15.62 1.74 27.73
CA LEU A 425 16.70 2.70 27.91
C LEU A 425 16.78 3.70 26.73
N ALA A 426 16.43 3.27 25.52
CA ALA A 426 16.44 4.09 24.31
C ALA A 426 15.14 4.90 24.10
N ASN A 427 14.19 4.84 25.04
CA ASN A 427 12.90 5.50 24.91
C ASN A 427 13.04 7.02 24.70
N GLY A 428 12.32 7.55 23.72
CA GLY A 428 12.40 8.94 23.25
C GLY A 428 13.60 9.23 22.34
N GLY A 429 14.47 8.26 22.10
CA GLY A 429 15.74 8.41 21.40
C GLY A 429 15.93 7.49 20.20
N VAL A 430 17.19 7.14 19.92
CA VAL A 430 17.60 6.30 18.79
C VAL A 430 18.26 5.02 19.31
N LEU A 431 17.78 3.88 18.84
CA LEU A 431 18.40 2.56 19.04
C LEU A 431 19.10 2.14 17.76
N SER A 432 20.42 1.99 17.81
CA SER A 432 21.22 1.47 16.70
C SER A 432 21.48 -0.02 16.92
N LEU A 433 21.00 -0.88 16.02
CA LEU A 433 21.31 -2.31 16.01
C LEU A 433 22.34 -2.59 14.91
N ASP A 434 23.58 -2.88 15.29
CA ASP A 434 24.63 -3.29 14.35
C ASP A 434 24.60 -4.80 14.15
N GLU A 435 24.90 -5.22 12.92
CA GLU A 435 24.85 -6.61 12.47
C GLU A 435 23.49 -7.30 12.73
N ILE A 436 22.37 -6.66 12.39
CA ILE A 436 21.02 -7.21 12.61
C ILE A 436 20.81 -8.59 11.94
N GLY A 437 21.58 -8.90 10.89
CA GLY A 437 21.60 -10.22 10.25
C GLY A 437 22.10 -11.36 11.15
N GLU A 438 22.76 -11.08 12.26
CA GLU A 438 23.16 -12.06 13.29
C GLU A 438 22.03 -12.33 14.30
N MET A 439 20.92 -11.60 14.24
CA MET A 439 19.81 -11.77 15.18
C MET A 439 19.15 -13.16 15.02
N PRO A 440 19.06 -13.96 16.10
CA PRO A 440 18.42 -15.25 16.05
C PRO A 440 16.97 -15.17 15.55
N ILE A 441 16.57 -16.09 14.67
CA ILE A 441 15.22 -16.15 14.08
C ILE A 441 14.10 -16.14 15.15
N ASP A 442 14.36 -16.73 16.31
CA ASP A 442 13.42 -16.82 17.43
C ASP A 442 13.14 -15.46 18.11
N ILE A 443 14.06 -14.50 17.97
CA ILE A 443 13.98 -13.15 18.59
C ILE A 443 13.31 -12.14 17.65
N GLN A 444 13.42 -12.36 16.35
CA GLN A 444 12.87 -11.48 15.31
C GLN A 444 11.35 -11.18 15.42
N PRO A 445 10.47 -12.12 15.82
CA PRO A 445 9.04 -11.83 16.02
C PRO A 445 8.80 -10.80 17.13
N PHE A 446 9.61 -10.82 18.18
CA PHE A 446 9.50 -9.88 19.29
C PHE A 446 9.95 -8.48 18.86
N LEU A 447 11.02 -8.39 18.08
CA LEU A 447 11.46 -7.13 17.48
C LEU A 447 10.37 -6.54 16.57
N LEU A 448 9.80 -7.35 15.67
CA LEU A 448 8.71 -6.93 14.80
C LEU A 448 7.53 -6.38 15.60
N ARG A 449 7.12 -7.10 16.65
CA ARG A 449 6.02 -6.68 17.52
C ARG A 449 6.28 -5.34 18.22
N VAL A 450 7.50 -5.11 18.70
CA VAL A 450 7.88 -3.81 19.29
C VAL A 450 7.79 -2.68 18.25
N LEU A 451 8.18 -2.95 16.99
CA LEU A 451 8.12 -1.97 15.91
C LEU A 451 6.70 -1.68 15.42
N GLU A 452 5.78 -2.64 15.54
CA GLU A 452 4.38 -2.50 15.15
C GLU A 452 3.52 -1.90 16.27
N GLU A 453 3.60 -2.47 17.47
CA GLU A 453 2.76 -2.09 18.61
C GLU A 453 3.32 -0.89 19.39
N ARG A 454 4.61 -0.54 19.20
CA ARG A 454 5.33 0.46 20.01
C ARG A 454 5.28 0.18 21.51
N VAL A 455 5.30 -1.11 21.86
CA VAL A 455 5.21 -1.60 23.23
C VAL A 455 6.24 -2.71 23.43
N VAL A 456 6.91 -2.71 24.58
CA VAL A 456 7.85 -3.75 25.01
C VAL A 456 7.27 -4.53 26.19
N HIS A 457 7.47 -5.84 26.16
CA HIS A 457 7.20 -6.75 27.27
C HIS A 457 8.52 -7.33 27.76
N ARG A 458 8.79 -7.25 29.08
CA ARG A 458 9.97 -7.89 29.65
C ARG A 458 9.80 -9.40 29.63
N LEU A 459 10.90 -10.13 29.52
CA LEU A 459 10.88 -11.58 29.68
C LEU A 459 10.35 -11.95 31.06
N GLY A 460 9.36 -12.84 31.10
CA GLY A 460 8.67 -13.26 32.33
C GLY A 460 7.58 -12.30 32.82
N ASP A 461 7.16 -11.32 32.01
CA ASP A 461 6.14 -10.33 32.36
C ASP A 461 5.24 -10.01 31.16
N SER A 462 3.93 -9.94 31.39
CA SER A 462 2.94 -9.59 30.37
C SER A 462 2.59 -8.10 30.37
N ARG A 463 3.09 -7.32 31.34
CA ARG A 463 2.78 -5.89 31.44
C ARG A 463 3.34 -5.11 30.23
N PRO A 464 2.49 -4.43 29.44
CA PRO A 464 2.93 -3.61 28.33
C PRO A 464 3.65 -2.35 28.84
N ARG A 465 4.76 -1.98 28.19
CA ARG A 465 5.50 -0.74 28.42
C ARG A 465 5.62 0.03 27.10
N PRO A 466 4.92 1.16 26.93
CA PRO A 466 5.00 1.93 25.69
C PRO A 466 6.41 2.50 25.50
N VAL A 467 6.92 2.42 24.28
CA VAL A 467 8.24 2.95 23.90
C VAL A 467 8.14 3.72 22.60
N ASP A 468 8.78 4.89 22.54
CA ASP A 468 8.96 5.68 21.31
C ASP A 468 10.43 5.65 20.93
N VAL A 469 10.83 4.67 20.12
CA VAL A 469 12.22 4.46 19.73
C VAL A 469 12.34 4.51 18.23
N ARG A 470 13.31 5.30 17.74
CA ARG A 470 13.71 5.27 16.34
C ARG A 470 14.79 4.19 16.15
N LEU A 471 14.52 3.23 15.27
CA LEU A 471 15.45 2.13 15.00
C LEU A 471 16.38 2.47 13.82
N VAL A 472 17.69 2.31 14.02
CA VAL A 472 18.68 2.30 12.94
C VAL A 472 19.33 0.92 12.92
N ALA A 473 18.90 0.06 11.99
CA ALA A 473 19.47 -1.26 11.78
C ALA A 473 20.62 -1.18 10.80
N SER A 474 21.67 -1.97 11.00
CA SER A 474 22.78 -2.06 10.06
C SER A 474 23.27 -3.49 9.91
N THR A 475 23.80 -3.82 8.73
CA THR A 475 24.23 -5.18 8.38
C THR A 475 25.28 -5.17 7.28
N ASN A 476 26.11 -6.22 7.26
CA ASN A 476 27.03 -6.56 6.18
C ASN A 476 26.54 -7.75 5.33
N ARG A 477 25.46 -8.42 5.76
CA ARG A 477 24.85 -9.55 5.07
C ARG A 477 23.78 -9.06 4.09
N ASP A 478 23.63 -9.79 2.99
CA ASP A 478 22.48 -9.64 2.09
C ASP A 478 21.24 -10.25 2.78
N LEU A 479 20.42 -9.39 3.38
CA LEU A 479 19.24 -9.84 4.13
C LEU A 479 18.22 -10.54 3.24
N LYS A 480 18.17 -10.25 1.93
CA LYS A 480 17.28 -10.93 0.99
C LYS A 480 17.66 -12.40 0.87
N ARG A 481 18.96 -12.70 0.75
CA ARG A 481 19.46 -14.09 0.78
C ARG A 481 19.22 -14.78 2.12
N GLU A 482 19.34 -14.06 3.23
CA GLU A 482 19.06 -14.63 4.56
C GLU A 482 17.56 -14.93 4.75
N VAL A 483 16.67 -14.14 4.13
CA VAL A 483 15.23 -14.42 4.05
C VAL A 483 14.96 -15.68 3.23
N ASP A 484 15.56 -15.78 2.04
CA ASP A 484 15.39 -16.95 1.17
C ASP A 484 15.93 -18.24 1.82
N ALA A 485 16.99 -18.11 2.63
CA ALA A 485 17.56 -19.21 3.40
C ALA A 485 16.81 -19.51 4.72
N GLY A 486 15.71 -18.81 5.02
CA GLY A 486 14.90 -19.02 6.22
C GLY A 486 15.56 -18.60 7.55
N ARG A 487 16.67 -17.85 7.49
CA ARG A 487 17.40 -17.35 8.66
C ARG A 487 16.96 -15.96 9.10
N PHE A 488 16.24 -15.24 8.24
CA PHE A 488 15.64 -13.96 8.55
C PHE A 488 14.17 -13.93 8.14
N ARG A 489 13.31 -13.33 8.95
CA ARG A 489 11.88 -13.25 8.64
C ARG A 489 11.62 -12.18 7.60
N ARG A 490 10.81 -12.54 6.62
CA ARG A 490 10.41 -11.67 5.51
C ARG A 490 9.65 -10.42 5.99
N ASP A 491 8.76 -10.57 6.97
CA ASP A 491 7.97 -9.47 7.54
C ASP A 491 8.86 -8.43 8.26
N LEU A 492 9.80 -8.88 9.09
CA LEU A 492 10.76 -7.99 9.75
C LEU A 492 11.66 -7.26 8.74
N PHE A 493 12.12 -7.96 7.70
CA PHE A 493 12.95 -7.35 6.65
C PHE A 493 12.25 -6.17 6.00
N TYR A 494 10.98 -6.33 5.59
CA TYR A 494 10.22 -5.25 4.98
C TYR A 494 9.94 -4.11 5.95
N ARG A 495 9.73 -4.41 7.24
CA ARG A 495 9.50 -3.37 8.25
C ARG A 495 10.72 -2.46 8.42
N ILE A 496 11.92 -3.03 8.58
CA ILE A 496 13.15 -2.27 8.83
C ILE A 496 13.73 -1.61 7.57
N SER A 497 13.39 -2.12 6.38
CA SER A 497 13.90 -1.62 5.09
C SER A 497 13.03 -0.51 4.48
N THR A 498 12.22 0.17 5.30
CA THR A 498 11.36 1.30 4.86
C THR A 498 12.20 2.40 4.18
N VAL A 499 13.41 2.62 4.69
CA VAL A 499 14.45 3.44 4.05
C VAL A 499 15.76 2.64 4.15
N SER A 500 16.54 2.58 3.07
CA SER A 500 17.85 1.93 3.05
C SER A 500 18.97 2.89 2.65
N ILE A 501 20.13 2.78 3.30
CA ILE A 501 21.37 3.46 2.91
C ILE A 501 22.40 2.40 2.56
N HIS A 502 22.93 2.47 1.34
CA HIS A 502 23.95 1.54 0.86
C HIS A 502 25.34 2.19 0.97
N CYS A 503 26.20 1.60 1.80
CA CYS A 503 27.56 2.04 2.13
C CYS A 503 28.60 1.12 1.47
N TRP A 504 28.49 0.87 0.16
CA TRP A 504 29.48 0.12 -0.62
C TRP A 504 30.44 1.10 -1.30
N PHE A 505 31.42 1.59 -0.53
CA PHE A 505 32.43 2.49 -1.04
C PHE A 505 33.63 1.71 -1.57
N PRO A 506 34.21 2.08 -2.72
CA PRO A 506 35.43 1.44 -3.21
C PRO A 506 36.56 1.58 -2.17
N ARG A 507 37.25 0.48 -1.86
CA ARG A 507 38.40 0.50 -0.92
C ARG A 507 39.45 1.49 -1.43
N ARG A 508 39.87 2.43 -0.57
CA ARG A 508 41.01 3.32 -0.85
C ARG A 508 42.27 2.47 -1.09
N THR A 509 42.88 2.61 -2.26
CA THR A 509 44.18 2.02 -2.64
C THR A 509 45.38 2.88 -2.24
N GLU A 510 45.21 3.91 -1.41
CA GLU A 510 46.33 4.77 -0.97
C GLU A 510 46.52 4.76 0.56
N PRO A 511 47.77 4.74 1.05
CA PRO A 511 48.08 4.64 2.46
C PRO A 511 47.69 5.93 3.22
N VAL A 512 46.92 5.75 4.30
CA VAL A 512 46.43 6.82 5.16
C VAL A 512 47.58 7.46 5.94
N ARG A 513 47.97 8.69 5.57
CA ARG A 513 48.65 9.64 6.47
C ARG A 513 47.66 10.69 6.94
N ARG A 514 47.01 10.43 8.08
CA ARG A 514 46.78 11.35 9.21
C ARG A 514 45.67 10.76 10.11
N ILE A 515 46.13 10.19 11.22
CA ILE A 515 45.35 9.94 12.43
C ILE A 515 45.43 11.23 13.28
N ILE A 516 44.50 11.34 14.24
CA ILE A 516 44.48 12.22 15.45
C ILE A 516 43.63 13.49 15.20
N SER A 517 42.64 13.85 16.02
CA SER A 517 42.53 13.79 17.49
C SER A 517 41.08 13.69 17.98
N ILE A 518 40.83 12.82 18.97
CA ILE A 518 39.80 13.04 19.97
C ILE A 518 40.50 13.83 21.08
N GLU A 519 40.11 15.09 21.31
CA GLU A 519 40.44 15.79 22.55
C GLU A 519 39.29 15.61 23.55
N ASN A 520 39.69 15.44 24.81
CA ASN A 520 38.96 14.99 26.00
C ASN A 520 37.60 15.63 26.27
#